data_AF-A0A969IHD6-F1
#
_entry.id   AF-A0A969IHD6-F1
#
_cell.length_a   1.000
_cell.length_b   1.000
_cell.length_c   1.000
_cell.angle_alpha   90.00
_cell.angle_beta   90.00
_cell.angle_gamma   90.00
#
_symmetry.space_group_name_H-M   'P 1'
#
loop_
_entity.id
_entity.type
_entity.pdbx_description
1 polymer ?
#
loop_
_entity_poly.entity_id
_entity_poly.type
_entity_poly.pdbx_seq_one_letter_code
_entity_poly.pdbx_strand_id
1 'polypeptide(L)'
;MKNASRSAILIRLLFLFQSHLALAQSGDIEKIDQNFFRNPLGIPVSLTANFGELRADHWHMGLDIRTNRKENYRVYAAADGYIAFIG
;
A
#
# COMPACT_ATOMS: atom_id res chain seq x y z
N MET A 1 -2.06 -49.57 12.59
CA MET A 1 -2.72 -49.16 11.34
C MET A 1 -3.65 -47.93 11.47
N LYS A 2 -4.29 -47.66 12.63
CA LYS A 2 -5.21 -46.51 12.79
C LYS A 2 -4.53 -45.11 12.78
N ASN A 3 -3.27 -45.01 13.22
CA ASN A 3 -2.55 -43.73 13.30
C ASN A 3 -2.13 -43.17 11.94
N ALA A 4 -1.74 -44.03 10.99
CA ALA A 4 -1.37 -43.62 9.63
C ALA A 4 -2.55 -42.95 8.90
N SER A 5 -3.78 -43.43 9.14
CA SER A 5 -5.00 -42.85 8.57
C SER A 5 -5.33 -41.47 9.14
N ARG A 6 -5.04 -41.21 10.42
CA ARG A 6 -5.28 -39.91 11.05
C ARG A 6 -4.30 -38.85 10.54
N SER A 7 -3.03 -39.22 10.40
CA SER A 7 -2.01 -38.33 9.81
C SER A 7 -2.31 -37.98 8.36
N ALA A 8 -2.81 -38.94 7.56
CA ALA A 8 -3.23 -38.69 6.19
C ALA A 8 -4.41 -37.71 6.08
N ILE A 9 -5.37 -37.76 7.01
CA ILE A 9 -6.48 -36.80 7.07
C ILE A 9 -5.98 -35.41 7.42
N LEU A 10 -5.10 -35.29 8.43
CA LEU A 10 -4.55 -34.00 8.84
C LEU A 10 -3.74 -33.33 7.71
N ILE A 11 -2.95 -34.11 6.98
CA ILE A 11 -2.19 -33.63 5.82
C ILE A 11 -3.14 -33.13 4.72
N ARG A 12 -4.23 -33.85 4.43
CA ARG A 12 -5.24 -33.39 3.45
C ARG A 12 -5.93 -32.11 3.88
N LEU A 13 -6.30 -31.99 5.15
CA LEU A 13 -6.89 -30.77 5.70
C LEU A 13 -5.92 -29.59 5.64
N LEU A 14 -4.63 -29.82 5.91
CA LEU A 14 -3.60 -28.80 5.75
C LEU A 14 -3.46 -28.35 4.29
N PHE A 15 -3.43 -29.29 3.33
CA PHE A 15 -3.37 -28.94 1.91
C PHE A 15 -4.62 -28.18 1.44
N LEU A 16 -5.81 -28.55 1.91
CA LEU A 16 -7.06 -27.83 1.63
C LEU A 16 -7.03 -26.41 2.23
N PHE A 17 -6.54 -26.26 3.47
CA PHE A 17 -6.42 -24.95 4.10
C PHE A 17 -5.44 -24.05 3.34
N GLN A 18 -4.30 -24.58 2.92
CA GLN A 18 -3.30 -23.82 2.15
C GLN A 18 -3.81 -23.40 0.77
N SER A 19 -4.63 -24.22 0.09
CA SER A 19 -5.20 -23.83 -1.20
C SER A 19 -6.24 -22.71 -1.09
N HIS A 20 -7.02 -22.67 0.00
CA HIS A 20 -7.94 -21.58 0.27
C HIS A 20 -7.22 -20.26 0.58
N LEU A 21 -6.09 -20.31 1.31
CA LEU A 21 -5.28 -19.11 1.55
C LEU A 21 -4.65 -18.56 0.26
N ALA A 22 -4.22 -19.43 -0.66
CA ALA A 22 -3.66 -18.99 -1.95
C ALA A 22 -4.70 -18.32 -2.86
N LEU A 23 -5.91 -18.88 -2.96
CA LEU A 23 -7.01 -18.27 -3.72
C LEU A 23 -7.49 -16.95 -3.11
N ALA A 24 -7.41 -16.79 -1.79
CA ALA A 24 -7.73 -15.51 -1.14
C ALA A 24 -6.74 -14.39 -1.50
N GLN A 25 -5.54 -14.73 -1.98
CA GLN A 25 -4.54 -13.76 -2.45
C GLN A 25 -4.67 -13.45 -3.95
N SER A 26 -5.41 -14.26 -4.72
CA SER A 26 -5.60 -14.04 -6.16
C SER A 26 -6.73 -13.05 -6.44
N GLY A 27 -6.75 -11.93 -5.73
CA GLY A 27 -7.63 -10.82 -6.08
C GLY A 27 -7.15 -10.19 -7.39
N ASP A 28 -8.09 -9.90 -8.30
CA ASP A 28 -7.82 -9.03 -9.44
C ASP A 28 -7.49 -7.64 -8.88
N ILE A 29 -6.21 -7.36 -8.68
CA ILE A 29 -5.77 -5.99 -8.44
C ILE A 29 -5.95 -5.29 -9.79
N GLU A 30 -6.94 -4.42 -9.87
CA GLU A 30 -7.08 -3.51 -10.99
C GLU A 30 -5.72 -2.84 -11.19
N LYS A 31 -5.10 -3.12 -12.33
CA LYS A 31 -3.75 -2.65 -12.61
C LYS A 31 -3.84 -1.15 -12.83
N ILE A 32 -3.63 -0.38 -11.78
CA ILE A 32 -3.46 1.07 -11.87
C ILE A 32 -2.28 1.30 -12.82
N ASP A 33 -2.48 2.17 -13.81
CA ASP A 33 -1.40 2.61 -14.69
C ASP A 33 -0.27 3.14 -13.82
N GLN A 34 0.95 2.62 -14.00
CA GLN A 34 2.10 3.05 -13.21
C GLN A 34 2.43 4.53 -13.44
N ASN A 35 1.93 5.12 -14.52
CA ASN A 35 2.09 6.54 -14.82
C ASN A 35 0.89 7.40 -14.37
N PHE A 36 -0.13 6.82 -13.74
CA PHE A 36 -1.29 7.56 -13.25
C PHE A 36 -0.88 8.61 -12.21
N PHE A 37 0.07 8.24 -11.33
CA PHE A 37 0.60 9.15 -10.33
C PHE A 37 1.94 9.76 -10.76
N ARG A 38 2.13 11.03 -10.40
CA ARG A 38 3.39 11.75 -10.52
C ARG A 38 3.85 12.31 -9.18
N ASN A 39 5.13 12.63 -9.14
CA ASN A 39 5.73 13.39 -8.05
C ASN A 39 5.20 14.84 -8.02
N PRO A 40 4.67 15.32 -6.88
CA PRO A 40 4.07 16.65 -6.76
C PRO A 40 5.07 17.81 -6.62
N LEU A 41 6.37 17.59 -6.38
CA LEU A 41 7.35 18.67 -6.16
C LEU A 41 8.35 18.91 -7.30
N GLY A 42 8.33 18.09 -8.36
CA GLY A 42 9.21 18.27 -9.53
C GLY A 42 10.73 18.13 -9.26
N ILE A 43 11.12 17.77 -8.04
CA ILE A 43 12.48 17.43 -7.59
C ILE A 43 12.51 15.97 -7.14
N PRO A 44 13.65 15.26 -7.12
CA PRO A 44 13.70 13.88 -6.64
C PRO A 44 13.00 13.72 -5.27
N VAL A 45 12.08 12.74 -5.17
CA VAL A 45 11.30 12.52 -3.96
C VAL A 45 12.22 12.03 -2.84
N SER A 46 12.14 12.68 -1.69
CA SER A 46 12.76 12.21 -0.46
C SER A 46 11.81 12.49 0.69
N LEU A 47 11.48 11.48 1.49
CA LEU A 47 10.50 11.60 2.56
C LEU A 47 11.13 12.06 3.87
N THR A 48 10.37 12.81 4.66
CA THR A 48 10.68 13.08 6.07
C THR A 48 9.72 12.40 7.04
N ALA A 49 8.53 12.00 6.58
CA ALA A 49 7.57 11.18 7.33
C ALA A 49 6.72 10.33 6.37
N ASN A 50 6.25 9.17 6.85
CA ASN A 50 5.48 8.20 6.05
C ASN A 50 3.98 8.26 6.32
N PHE A 51 3.18 7.75 5.37
CA PHE A 51 1.75 7.51 5.59
C PHE A 51 1.56 6.40 6.63
N GLY A 52 0.62 6.61 7.55
CA GLY A 52 0.30 5.67 8.62
C GLY A 52 1.33 5.63 9.75
N GLU A 53 2.24 6.59 9.83
CA GLU A 53 3.19 6.69 10.94
C GLU A 53 2.44 7.02 12.26
N LEU A 54 2.61 6.18 13.29
CA LEU A 54 2.00 6.41 14.60
C LEU A 54 2.78 7.52 15.33
N ARG A 55 2.08 8.58 15.71
CA ARG A 55 2.57 9.62 16.62
C ARG A 55 1.88 9.47 17.97
N ALA A 56 2.39 10.17 18.98
CA ALA A 56 1.92 10.01 20.36
C ALA A 56 0.41 10.22 20.53
N ASP A 57 -0.19 11.03 19.66
CA ASP A 57 -1.57 11.50 19.76
C ASP A 57 -2.42 11.23 18.50
N HIS A 58 -1.83 10.79 17.37
CA HIS A 58 -2.57 10.54 16.13
C HIS A 58 -1.81 9.67 15.12
N TRP A 59 -2.52 9.24 14.07
CA TRP A 59 -1.92 8.63 12.88
C TRP A 59 -1.57 9.71 11.85
N HIS A 60 -0.39 9.64 11.26
CA HIS A 60 0.00 10.52 10.17
C HIS A 60 -0.68 10.09 8.86
N MET A 61 -1.70 10.83 8.40
CA MET A 61 -2.51 10.47 7.23
C MET A 61 -1.97 11.00 5.89
N GLY A 62 -0.68 11.35 5.81
CA GLY A 62 -0.06 11.96 4.64
C GLY A 62 1.38 11.52 4.39
N LEU A 63 1.97 12.04 3.32
CA LEU A 63 3.38 11.90 2.99
C LEU A 63 4.06 13.27 3.06
N ASP A 64 5.10 13.37 3.88
CA ASP A 64 5.87 14.61 3.99
C ASP A 64 7.11 14.53 3.13
N ILE A 65 7.21 15.38 2.11
CA ILE A 65 8.33 15.39 1.15
C ILE A 65 9.30 16.52 1.50
N ARG A 66 10.60 16.19 1.55
CA ARG A 66 11.68 17.16 1.80
C ARG A 66 11.82 18.12 0.63
N THR A 67 12.11 19.37 0.95
CA THR A 67 12.30 20.45 -0.03
C THR A 67 13.77 20.88 -0.16
N ASN A 68 14.73 20.03 0.22
CA ASN A 68 16.16 20.37 0.19
C ASN A 68 16.49 21.71 0.89
N ARG A 69 15.76 22.03 1.98
CA ARG A 69 15.89 23.30 2.73
C ARG A 69 15.64 24.55 1.88
N LYS A 70 14.80 24.44 0.85
CA LYS A 70 14.35 25.57 0.03
C LYS A 70 12.83 25.67 0.05
N GLU A 71 12.34 26.88 -0.07
CA GLU A 71 10.92 27.20 -0.16
C GLU A 71 10.52 27.49 -1.61
N ASN A 72 9.21 27.63 -1.84
CA ASN A 72 8.64 28.06 -3.12
C ASN A 72 8.86 27.12 -4.31
N TYR A 73 8.93 25.80 -4.06
CA TYR A 73 8.74 24.84 -5.15
C TYR A 73 7.30 24.88 -5.67
N ARG A 74 7.15 24.69 -6.98
CA ARG A 74 5.83 24.48 -7.57
C ARG A 74 5.27 23.15 -7.10
N VAL A 75 4.01 23.16 -6.66
CA VAL A 75 3.26 21.95 -6.33
C VAL A 75 2.39 21.58 -7.53
N TYR A 76 2.53 20.35 -7.98
CA TYR A 76 1.77 19.78 -9.09
C TYR A 76 0.76 18.78 -8.56
N ALA A 77 -0.38 18.64 -9.23
CA ALA A 77 -1.34 17.58 -8.93
C ALA A 77 -0.66 16.20 -9.07
N ALA A 78 -0.94 15.30 -8.13
CA ALA A 78 -0.36 13.95 -8.14
C ALA A 78 -0.96 13.08 -9.25
N ALA A 79 -2.18 13.35 -9.70
CA ALA A 79 -2.88 12.69 -10.81
C ALA A 79 -3.94 13.64 -11.38
N ASP A 80 -4.58 13.24 -12.47
CA ASP A 80 -5.71 13.96 -13.05
C ASP A 80 -6.94 13.98 -12.12
N GLY A 81 -7.75 15.03 -12.23
CA GLY A 81 -8.94 15.23 -11.39
C GLY A 81 -9.56 16.61 -11.58
N TYR A 82 -10.29 17.08 -10.57
CA TYR A 82 -10.86 18.43 -10.54
C TYR A 82 -10.70 19.06 -9.16
N ILE A 83 -10.70 20.39 -9.09
CA ILE A 83 -10.64 21.12 -7.83
C ILE A 83 -12.07 21.17 -7.26
N ALA A 84 -12.31 20.36 -6.23
CA ALA A 84 -13.62 20.32 -5.55
C ALA A 84 -13.81 21.48 -4.58
N PHE A 85 -12.73 21.96 -3.96
CA PHE A 85 -12.76 22.99 -2.93
C PHE A 85 -11.43 23.75 -2.85
N ILE A 86 -11.49 25.04 -2.50
CA ILE A 86 -10.35 25.89 -2.14
C ILE A 86 -10.75 26.63 -0.86
N GLY A 87 -9.92 26.56 0.18
CA GLY A 87 -10.15 27.25 1.46
C GLY A 87 -8.95 27.19 2.37
#